data_AF-A0AAV6T154-F1
#
_entry.id   AF-A0AAV6T154-F1
#
_cell.length_a   1.000
_cell.length_b   1.000
_cell.length_c   1.000
_cell.angle_alpha   90.00
_cell.angle_beta   90.00
_cell.angle_gamma   90.00
#
_symmetry.space_group_name_H-M   'P 1'
#
loop_
_entity.id
_entity.type
_entity.pdbx_description
1 polymer ?
#
loop_
_entity_poly.entity_id
_entity_poly.type
_entity_poly.pdbx_seq_one_letter_code
_entity_poly.pdbx_strand_id
1 'polypeptide(L)'
;MLWVNAVTCVFGHTVFHTVLCVCVCVCVCVISTFTADGHMIHNSRVAYMNQIREKEKQRVCQKAIDNFRHENQQFCDRLEFDLNDPDRLRKTKLEHGHVSLSGLLGEDLNYYDRLQRQKDQFKSWLIQQQNDKASVRHEQQLEDDQYDQFVLKMDNTALQIQRLEKQRRKAEAISTNEHNLVKTEEDKHRRALESAEAENQLQRQCATTSVGVPGLWPSTDKRPPPESRQKIMQFQKYQMEERKVTPKSCCLRAFTMAVHWNLITHHTCLFYLCFCRGPN
;
A
#
# COMPACT_ATOMS: atom_id res chain seq x y z
N MET A 1 35.67 -173.96 21.38
CA MET A 1 34.92 -173.19 22.40
C MET A 1 35.63 -171.91 22.89
N LEU A 2 36.77 -171.49 22.33
CA LEU A 2 37.50 -170.26 22.78
C LEU A 2 37.10 -168.96 22.06
N TRP A 3 36.31 -169.01 21.00
CA TRP A 3 35.95 -167.83 20.20
C TRP A 3 34.73 -167.05 20.71
N VAL A 4 33.88 -167.65 21.54
CA VAL A 4 32.65 -166.99 22.04
C VAL A 4 32.97 -166.00 23.18
N ASN A 5 34.03 -166.23 23.96
CA ASN A 5 34.41 -165.37 25.10
C ASN A 5 35.21 -164.12 24.69
N ALA A 6 35.90 -164.13 23.55
CA ALA A 6 36.66 -162.97 23.09
C ALA A 6 35.74 -161.89 22.49
N VAL A 7 34.67 -162.29 21.79
CA VAL A 7 33.71 -161.37 21.17
C VAL A 7 32.88 -160.63 22.22
N THR A 8 32.49 -161.30 23.31
CA THR A 8 31.74 -160.65 24.41
C THR A 8 32.61 -159.67 25.22
N CYS A 9 33.91 -159.92 25.36
CA CYS A 9 34.82 -159.02 26.08
C CYS A 9 35.12 -157.73 25.29
N VAL A 10 35.32 -157.83 23.96
CA VAL A 10 35.55 -156.67 23.09
C VAL A 10 34.28 -155.84 22.91
N PHE A 11 33.11 -156.47 22.81
CA PHE A 11 31.82 -155.76 22.79
C PHE A 11 31.52 -155.05 24.12
N GLY A 12 31.84 -155.68 25.27
CA GLY A 12 31.67 -155.05 26.57
C GLY A 12 32.53 -153.79 26.75
N HIS A 13 33.80 -153.83 26.32
CA HIS A 13 34.73 -152.69 26.47
C HIS A 13 34.42 -151.53 25.52
N THR A 14 33.98 -151.82 24.29
CA THR A 14 33.54 -150.79 23.34
C THR A 14 32.21 -150.16 23.77
N VAL A 15 31.25 -150.94 24.25
CA VAL A 15 29.99 -150.41 24.81
C VAL A 15 30.25 -149.60 26.08
N PHE A 16 31.16 -150.03 26.94
CA PHE A 16 31.54 -149.26 28.14
C PHE A 16 32.19 -147.92 27.77
N HIS A 17 33.12 -147.90 26.81
CA HIS A 17 33.74 -146.66 26.34
C HIS A 17 32.77 -145.72 25.64
N THR A 18 31.84 -146.24 24.83
CA THR A 18 30.83 -145.39 24.18
C THR A 18 29.84 -144.82 25.19
N VAL A 19 29.40 -145.62 26.17
CA VAL A 19 28.53 -145.13 27.26
C VAL A 19 29.25 -144.09 28.12
N LEU A 20 30.52 -144.33 28.48
CA LEU A 20 31.31 -143.36 29.24
C LEU A 20 31.55 -142.06 28.45
N CYS A 21 31.85 -142.18 27.15
CA CYS A 21 32.05 -141.03 26.26
C CYS A 21 30.77 -140.20 26.09
N VAL A 22 29.63 -140.86 25.87
CA VAL A 22 28.32 -140.19 25.82
C VAL A 22 27.99 -139.54 27.16
N CYS A 23 28.26 -140.22 28.28
CA CYS A 23 28.01 -139.67 29.62
C CYS A 23 28.85 -138.42 29.89
N VAL A 24 30.15 -138.44 29.59
CA VAL A 24 31.04 -137.27 29.74
C VAL A 24 30.62 -136.14 28.80
N CYS A 25 30.27 -136.44 27.55
CA CYS A 25 29.83 -135.44 26.58
C CYS A 25 28.51 -134.76 27.03
N VAL A 26 27.54 -135.54 27.50
CA VAL A 26 26.29 -135.02 28.07
C VAL A 26 26.57 -134.20 29.33
N CYS A 27 27.44 -134.65 30.24
CA CYS A 27 27.80 -133.88 31.43
C CYS A 27 28.47 -132.55 31.08
N VAL A 28 29.43 -132.52 30.14
CA VAL A 28 30.09 -131.27 29.70
C VAL A 28 29.10 -130.34 29.02
N CYS A 29 28.20 -130.86 28.18
CA CYS A 29 27.14 -130.08 27.55
C CYS A 29 26.20 -129.47 28.60
N VAL A 30 25.74 -130.25 29.58
CA VAL A 30 24.83 -129.77 30.64
C VAL A 30 25.48 -128.72 31.54
N ILE A 31 26.76 -128.90 31.91
CA ILE A 31 27.52 -127.90 32.69
C ILE A 31 27.74 -126.62 31.86
N SER A 32 28.03 -126.76 30.56
CA SER A 32 28.24 -125.61 29.65
C SER A 32 26.95 -124.82 29.42
N THR A 33 25.80 -125.48 29.28
CA THR A 33 24.50 -124.81 29.15
C THR A 33 24.09 -124.14 30.45
N PHE A 34 24.27 -124.79 31.61
CA PHE A 34 23.93 -124.22 32.91
C PHE A 34 24.78 -122.98 33.26
N THR A 35 26.08 -123.04 32.96
CA THR A 35 26.98 -121.88 33.13
C THR A 35 26.64 -120.75 32.16
N ALA A 36 26.33 -121.05 30.90
CA ALA A 36 25.87 -120.05 29.92
C ALA A 36 24.55 -119.38 30.34
N ASP A 37 23.58 -120.15 30.84
CA ASP A 37 22.31 -119.62 31.35
C ASP A 37 22.53 -118.71 32.57
N GLY A 38 23.42 -119.10 33.49
CA GLY A 38 23.82 -118.27 34.63
C GLY A 38 24.47 -116.94 34.20
N HIS A 39 25.35 -116.97 33.20
CA HIS A 39 25.95 -115.76 32.63
C HIS A 39 24.91 -114.87 31.93
N MET A 40 23.95 -115.46 31.20
CA MET A 40 22.88 -114.70 30.53
C MET A 40 21.97 -113.98 31.54
N ILE A 41 21.59 -114.64 32.64
CA ILE A 41 20.80 -114.03 33.72
C ILE A 41 21.59 -112.89 34.38
N HIS A 42 22.88 -113.10 34.65
CA HIS A 42 23.74 -112.06 35.22
C HIS A 42 23.86 -110.86 34.28
N ASN A 43 24.14 -111.08 32.99
CA ASN A 43 24.28 -110.03 31.99
C ASN A 43 22.98 -109.26 31.78
N SER A 44 21.83 -109.93 31.75
CA SER A 44 20.51 -109.29 31.68
C SER A 44 20.26 -108.37 32.88
N ARG A 45 20.60 -108.83 34.09
CA ARG A 45 20.51 -108.01 35.31
C ARG A 45 21.44 -106.80 35.25
N VAL A 46 22.68 -106.96 34.80
CA VAL A 46 23.64 -105.85 34.65
C VAL A 46 23.18 -104.85 33.59
N ALA A 47 22.66 -105.32 32.45
CA ALA A 47 22.10 -104.47 31.39
C ALA A 47 20.91 -103.64 31.91
N TYR A 48 20.00 -104.27 32.67
CA TYR A 48 18.88 -103.57 33.30
C TYR A 48 19.34 -102.48 34.29
N MET A 49 20.32 -102.78 35.16
CA MET A 49 20.86 -101.78 36.09
C MET A 49 21.56 -100.62 35.36
N ASN A 50 22.26 -100.91 34.27
CA ASN A 50 22.87 -99.87 33.43
C ASN A 50 21.80 -99.02 32.75
N GLN A 51 20.70 -99.61 32.29
CA GLN A 51 19.58 -98.88 31.70
C GLN A 51 18.93 -97.92 32.71
N ILE A 52 18.74 -98.35 33.96
CA ILE A 52 18.22 -97.46 35.02
C ILE A 52 19.17 -96.29 35.26
N ARG A 53 20.47 -96.55 35.41
CA ARG A 53 21.48 -95.51 35.62
C ARG A 53 21.51 -94.52 34.45
N GLU A 54 21.38 -95.01 33.23
CA GLU A 54 21.38 -94.17 32.04
C GLU A 54 20.14 -93.29 31.96
N LYS A 55 18.95 -93.84 32.27
CA LYS A 55 17.73 -93.04 32.39
C LYS A 55 17.84 -91.96 33.44
N GLU A 56 18.48 -92.25 34.57
CA GLU A 56 18.68 -91.26 35.63
C GLU A 56 19.65 -90.15 35.20
N LYS A 57 20.76 -90.50 34.55
CA LYS A 57 21.67 -89.51 33.94
C LYS A 57 20.94 -88.64 32.91
N GLN A 58 20.11 -89.23 32.06
CA GLN A 58 19.32 -88.49 31.07
C GLN A 58 18.38 -87.48 31.76
N ARG A 59 17.71 -87.87 32.85
CA ARG A 59 16.87 -86.95 33.63
C ARG A 59 17.66 -85.81 34.24
N VAL A 60 18.82 -86.11 34.83
CA VAL A 60 19.69 -85.09 35.43
C VAL A 60 20.20 -84.11 34.36
N CYS A 61 20.66 -84.62 33.21
CA CYS A 61 21.09 -83.79 32.09
C CYS A 61 19.94 -82.93 31.56
N GLN A 62 18.75 -83.49 31.37
CA GLN A 62 17.59 -82.74 30.90
C GLN A 62 17.21 -81.63 31.87
N LYS A 63 17.19 -81.92 33.18
CA LYS A 63 16.92 -80.92 34.21
C LYS A 63 17.98 -79.81 34.22
N ALA A 64 19.25 -80.14 34.03
CA ALA A 64 20.32 -79.14 33.94
C ALA A 64 20.15 -78.23 32.71
N ILE A 65 19.75 -78.79 31.56
CA ILE A 65 19.44 -78.01 30.35
C ILE A 65 18.25 -77.08 30.59
N ASP A 66 17.18 -77.61 31.19
CA ASP A 66 15.96 -76.82 31.45
C ASP A 66 16.26 -75.67 32.42
N ASN A 67 17.04 -75.92 33.48
CA ASN A 67 17.51 -74.89 34.39
C ASN A 67 18.36 -73.83 33.67
N PHE A 68 19.33 -74.26 32.85
CA PHE A 68 20.18 -73.34 32.12
C PHE A 68 19.38 -72.43 31.16
N ARG A 69 18.39 -73.00 30.46
CA ARG A 69 17.48 -72.24 29.59
C ARG A 69 16.65 -71.25 30.40
N HIS A 70 16.15 -71.67 31.56
CA HIS A 70 15.38 -70.81 32.44
C HIS A 70 16.20 -69.67 33.05
N GLU A 71 17.50 -69.88 33.30
CA GLU A 71 18.34 -68.83 33.88
C GLU A 71 18.95 -67.88 32.84
N ASN A 72 19.28 -68.39 31.64
CA ASN A 72 20.13 -67.65 30.69
C ASN A 72 19.47 -67.39 29.33
N GLN A 73 18.32 -68.00 29.03
CA GLN A 73 17.65 -67.87 27.73
C GLN A 73 16.25 -67.26 27.85
N GLN A 74 16.03 -66.49 28.92
CA GLN A 74 14.79 -65.76 29.11
C GLN A 74 14.56 -64.74 28.01
N PHE A 75 13.29 -64.49 27.70
CA PHE A 75 12.90 -63.56 26.64
C PHE A 75 13.35 -62.13 26.94
N CYS A 76 13.30 -61.72 28.22
CA CYS A 76 13.67 -60.39 28.68
C CYS A 76 15.17 -60.09 28.57
N ASP A 77 16.02 -61.11 28.54
CA ASP A 77 17.49 -60.95 28.56
C ASP A 77 18.09 -60.95 27.14
N ARG A 78 17.25 -61.04 26.11
CA ARG A 78 17.69 -60.97 24.71
C ARG A 78 18.12 -59.56 24.37
N LEU A 79 19.18 -59.44 23.57
CA LEU A 79 19.71 -58.16 23.09
C LEU A 79 18.65 -57.31 22.35
N GLU A 80 17.73 -57.97 21.64
CA GLU A 80 16.66 -57.32 20.86
C GLU A 80 15.36 -57.14 21.67
N PHE A 81 15.38 -57.38 22.97
CA PHE A 81 14.18 -57.25 23.80
C PHE A 81 13.68 -55.80 23.83
N ASP A 82 14.56 -54.81 23.79
CA ASP A 82 14.22 -53.39 23.70
C ASP A 82 13.41 -53.04 22.43
N LEU A 83 13.70 -53.69 21.32
CA LEU A 83 12.99 -53.54 20.04
C LEU A 83 11.66 -54.30 20.03
N ASN A 84 11.61 -55.48 20.67
CA ASN A 84 10.48 -56.40 20.69
C ASN A 84 9.62 -56.30 21.98
N ASP A 85 9.88 -55.32 22.84
CA ASP A 85 9.14 -55.12 24.07
C ASP A 85 7.67 -54.76 23.74
N PRO A 86 6.68 -55.56 24.18
CA PRO A 86 5.27 -55.28 23.92
C PRO A 86 4.81 -53.91 24.47
N ASP A 87 5.48 -53.40 25.51
CA ASP A 87 5.20 -52.09 26.11
C ASP A 87 6.12 -50.98 25.58
N ARG A 88 6.92 -51.23 24.53
CA ARG A 88 7.86 -50.26 23.96
C ARG A 88 7.22 -48.90 23.69
N LEU A 89 6.02 -48.87 23.09
CA LEU A 89 5.31 -47.62 22.77
C LEU A 89 4.86 -46.85 24.02
N ARG A 90 4.60 -47.53 25.14
CA ARG A 90 4.21 -46.91 26.42
C ARG A 90 5.43 -46.39 27.19
N LYS A 91 6.55 -47.11 27.10
CA LYS A 91 7.82 -46.75 27.76
C LYS A 91 8.59 -45.67 27.01
N THR A 92 8.42 -45.59 25.69
CA THR A 92 9.04 -44.55 24.86
C THR A 92 8.36 -43.21 25.17
N LYS A 93 9.06 -42.33 25.88
CA LYS A 93 8.63 -40.94 26.03
C LYS A 93 8.62 -40.27 24.65
N LEU A 94 7.52 -39.59 24.34
CA LEU A 94 7.33 -38.84 23.08
C LEU A 94 8.45 -37.82 22.81
N GLU A 95 9.19 -37.41 23.84
CA GLU A 95 10.32 -36.47 23.75
C GLU A 95 11.51 -36.99 22.94
N HIS A 96 11.76 -38.30 22.89
CA HIS A 96 12.96 -38.87 22.24
C HIS A 96 12.74 -39.25 20.76
N GLY A 97 11.50 -39.19 20.27
CA GLY A 97 11.18 -39.38 18.85
C GLY A 97 11.32 -38.10 18.01
N HIS A 98 11.71 -36.98 18.65
CA HIS A 98 11.74 -35.68 18.00
C HIS A 98 13.13 -35.33 17.46
N VAL A 99 13.61 -36.10 16.50
CA VAL A 99 14.76 -35.68 15.69
C VAL A 99 14.22 -35.32 14.31
N SER A 100 14.19 -34.01 14.01
CA SER A 100 13.77 -33.35 12.76
C SER A 100 12.26 -33.45 12.45
N LEU A 101 11.40 -32.49 12.79
CA LEU A 101 11.33 -31.13 12.23
C LEU A 101 10.35 -30.26 13.07
N SER A 102 10.37 -30.36 14.39
CA SER A 102 9.52 -29.48 15.20
C SER A 102 10.05 -28.05 15.19
N GLY A 103 9.23 -27.12 14.73
CA GLY A 103 9.58 -25.70 14.69
C GLY A 103 10.33 -25.31 13.43
N LEU A 104 9.68 -25.52 12.27
CA LEU A 104 10.11 -24.87 11.04
C LEU A 104 10.14 -23.36 11.29
N LEU A 105 11.28 -22.71 11.05
CA LEU A 105 11.50 -21.28 11.32
C LEU A 105 10.51 -20.32 10.61
N GLY A 106 9.69 -20.84 9.69
CA GLY A 106 8.64 -20.09 8.99
C GLY A 106 7.22 -20.28 9.56
N GLU A 107 7.01 -21.18 10.53
CA GLU A 107 5.72 -21.36 11.16
C GLU A 107 5.45 -20.25 12.17
N ASP A 108 4.58 -19.33 11.79
CA ASP A 108 4.11 -18.29 12.67
C ASP A 108 2.86 -18.74 13.42
N LEU A 109 3.07 -19.16 14.66
CA LEU A 109 2.01 -19.56 15.58
C LEU A 109 1.02 -18.41 15.89
N ASN A 110 1.45 -17.15 15.71
CA ASN A 110 0.67 -15.96 16.03
C ASN A 110 0.12 -15.26 14.77
N TYR A 111 -0.05 -16.00 13.66
CA TYR A 111 -0.51 -15.45 12.40
C TYR A 111 -1.82 -14.66 12.53
N TYR A 112 -2.80 -15.23 13.24
CA TYR A 112 -4.10 -14.59 13.45
C TYR A 112 -3.98 -13.31 14.26
N ASP A 113 -3.19 -13.31 15.33
CA ASP A 113 -2.99 -12.14 16.18
C ASP A 113 -2.22 -11.02 15.47
N ARG A 114 -1.22 -11.37 14.65
CA ARG A 114 -0.54 -10.37 13.79
C ARG A 114 -1.52 -9.79 12.78
N LEU A 115 -2.28 -10.63 12.09
CA LEU A 115 -3.22 -10.20 11.07
C LEU A 115 -4.30 -9.28 11.66
N GLN A 116 -4.79 -9.60 12.87
CA GLN A 116 -5.77 -8.78 13.57
C GLN A 116 -5.19 -7.40 13.91
N ARG A 117 -3.99 -7.34 14.49
CA ARG A 117 -3.30 -6.07 14.77
C ARG A 117 -3.07 -5.24 13.52
N GLN A 118 -2.67 -5.86 12.42
CA GLN A 118 -2.48 -5.16 11.14
C GLN A 118 -3.81 -4.58 10.61
N LYS A 119 -4.91 -5.33 10.69
CA LYS A 119 -6.24 -4.84 10.30
C LYS A 119 -6.68 -3.67 11.16
N ASP A 120 -6.45 -3.74 12.47
CA ASP A 120 -6.87 -2.68 13.39
C ASP A 120 -6.01 -1.42 13.24
N GLN A 121 -4.70 -1.57 12.98
CA GLN A 121 -3.83 -0.47 12.57
C GLN A 121 -4.32 0.20 11.29
N PHE A 122 -4.62 -0.61 10.26
CA PHE A 122 -5.07 -0.07 8.98
C PHE A 122 -6.42 0.66 9.09
N LYS A 123 -7.37 0.11 9.87
CA LYS A 123 -8.63 0.79 10.17
C LYS A 123 -8.40 2.12 10.89
N SER A 124 -7.55 2.13 11.91
CA SER A 124 -7.22 3.36 12.66
C SER A 124 -6.64 4.43 11.75
N TRP A 125 -5.70 4.07 10.87
CA TRP A 125 -5.11 5.00 9.91
C TRP A 125 -6.11 5.53 8.90
N LEU A 126 -7.00 4.68 8.38
CA LEU A 126 -8.05 5.13 7.46
C LEU A 126 -9.03 6.11 8.12
N ILE A 127 -9.42 5.84 9.37
CA ILE A 127 -10.29 6.74 10.14
C ILE A 127 -9.59 8.08 10.37
N GLN A 128 -8.31 8.05 10.75
CA GLN A 128 -7.52 9.28 10.94
C GLN A 128 -7.47 10.08 9.65
N GLN A 129 -7.12 9.46 8.52
CA GLN A 129 -7.05 10.13 7.22
C GLN A 129 -8.40 10.72 6.79
N GLN A 130 -9.50 10.00 7.04
CA GLN A 130 -10.84 10.48 6.73
C GLN A 130 -11.21 11.70 7.57
N ASN A 131 -10.88 11.68 8.87
CA ASN A 131 -11.12 12.79 9.78
C ASN A 131 -10.27 14.00 9.41
N ASP A 132 -8.99 13.82 9.13
CA ASP A 132 -8.09 14.90 8.71
C ASP A 132 -8.62 15.56 7.42
N LYS A 133 -9.02 14.75 6.44
CA LYS A 133 -9.62 15.26 5.20
C LYS A 133 -10.96 15.96 5.43
N ALA A 134 -11.76 15.50 6.40
CA ALA A 134 -13.00 16.17 6.76
C ALA A 134 -12.74 17.51 7.46
N SER A 135 -11.76 17.58 8.36
CA SER A 135 -11.35 18.83 9.03
C SER A 135 -10.88 19.87 8.03
N VAL A 136 -9.96 19.50 7.13
CA VAL A 136 -9.44 20.41 6.11
C VAL A 136 -10.55 20.93 5.20
N ARG A 137 -11.51 20.08 4.79
CA ARG A 137 -12.66 20.54 3.99
C ARG A 137 -13.56 21.49 4.75
N HIS A 138 -13.79 21.23 6.03
CA HIS A 138 -14.60 22.09 6.88
C HIS A 138 -13.92 23.44 7.10
N GLU A 139 -12.61 23.47 7.35
CA GLU A 139 -11.81 24.69 7.46
C GLU A 139 -11.85 25.50 6.16
N GLN A 140 -11.66 24.86 5.01
CA GLN A 140 -11.77 25.52 3.71
C GLN A 140 -13.15 26.13 3.51
N GLN A 141 -14.22 25.40 3.83
CA GLN A 141 -15.58 25.90 3.69
C GLN A 141 -15.84 27.12 4.59
N LEU A 142 -15.31 27.12 5.81
CA LEU A 142 -15.40 28.29 6.70
C LEU A 142 -14.63 29.49 6.16
N GLU A 143 -13.46 29.27 5.56
CA GLU A 143 -12.67 30.34 4.93
C GLU A 143 -13.41 30.93 3.71
N ASP A 144 -13.97 30.07 2.86
CA ASP A 144 -14.77 30.47 1.70
C ASP A 144 -16.01 31.27 2.14
N ASP A 145 -16.74 30.80 3.16
CA ASP A 145 -17.90 31.51 3.71
C ASP A 145 -17.51 32.89 4.30
N GLN A 146 -16.34 32.98 4.96
CA GLN A 146 -15.82 34.24 5.49
C GLN A 146 -15.43 35.20 4.36
N TYR A 147 -14.82 34.68 3.30
CA TYR A 147 -14.45 35.45 2.12
C TYR A 147 -15.70 36.01 1.42
N ASP A 148 -16.73 35.19 1.23
CA ASP A 148 -18.00 35.63 0.63
C ASP A 148 -18.67 36.73 1.46
N GLN A 149 -18.70 36.57 2.79
CA GLN A 149 -19.19 37.62 3.68
C GLN A 149 -18.38 38.92 3.59
N PHE A 150 -17.05 38.80 3.43
CA PHE A 150 -16.17 39.95 3.27
C PHE A 150 -16.43 40.68 1.95
N VAL A 151 -16.56 39.95 0.84
CA VAL A 151 -16.91 40.50 -0.49
C VAL A 151 -18.25 41.22 -0.43
N LEU A 152 -19.28 40.60 0.17
CA LEU A 152 -20.59 41.23 0.33
C LEU A 152 -20.53 42.52 1.16
N LYS A 153 -19.72 42.57 2.23
CA LYS A 153 -19.51 43.79 3.02
C LYS A 153 -18.85 44.88 2.18
N MET A 154 -17.81 44.54 1.42
CA MET A 154 -17.14 45.48 0.53
C MET A 154 -18.07 46.07 -0.52
N ASP A 155 -18.88 45.24 -1.17
CA ASP A 155 -19.86 45.69 -2.18
C ASP A 155 -20.91 46.63 -1.57
N ASN A 156 -21.41 46.30 -0.38
CA ASN A 156 -22.33 47.17 0.35
C ASN A 156 -21.70 48.52 0.68
N THR A 157 -20.44 48.54 1.14
CA THR A 157 -19.69 49.77 1.39
C THR A 157 -19.49 50.57 0.09
N ALA A 158 -19.15 49.92 -1.02
CA ALA A 158 -18.99 50.58 -2.31
C ALA A 158 -20.30 51.25 -2.77
N LEU A 159 -21.44 50.56 -2.61
CA LEU A 159 -22.77 51.11 -2.91
C LEU A 159 -23.13 52.30 -2.02
N GLN A 160 -22.79 52.25 -0.73
CA GLN A 160 -23.01 53.36 0.19
C GLN A 160 -22.19 54.59 -0.22
N ILE A 161 -20.89 54.41 -0.52
CA ILE A 161 -20.01 55.48 -0.98
C ILE A 161 -20.54 56.09 -2.28
N GLN A 162 -20.94 55.25 -3.25
CA GLN A 162 -21.49 55.73 -4.52
C GLN A 162 -22.77 56.55 -4.32
N ARG A 163 -23.65 56.11 -3.41
CA ARG A 163 -24.88 56.85 -3.08
C ARG A 163 -24.59 58.22 -2.48
N LEU A 164 -23.68 58.27 -1.51
CA LEU A 164 -23.26 59.52 -0.86
C LEU A 164 -22.58 60.47 -1.85
N GLU A 165 -21.72 59.96 -2.71
CA GLU A 165 -21.06 60.73 -3.76
C GLU A 165 -22.08 61.33 -4.74
N LYS A 166 -23.06 60.54 -5.16
CA LYS A 166 -24.15 61.00 -6.03
C LYS A 166 -24.98 62.09 -5.36
N GLN A 167 -25.26 61.96 -4.06
CA GLN A 167 -25.97 62.98 -3.30
C GLN A 167 -25.15 64.27 -3.19
N ARG A 168 -23.85 64.17 -2.89
CA ARG A 168 -22.92 65.31 -2.83
C ARG A 168 -22.89 66.06 -4.16
N ARG A 169 -22.69 65.37 -5.29
CA ARG A 169 -22.67 65.99 -6.63
C ARG A 169 -23.99 66.69 -6.98
N LYS A 170 -25.12 66.11 -6.57
CA LYS A 170 -26.43 66.76 -6.75
C LYS A 170 -26.53 68.05 -5.94
N ALA A 171 -26.13 68.02 -4.66
CA ALA A 171 -26.15 69.20 -3.80
C ALA A 171 -25.24 70.32 -4.34
N GLU A 172 -24.04 69.96 -4.80
CA GLU A 172 -23.09 70.89 -5.42
C GLU A 172 -23.65 71.49 -6.71
N ALA A 173 -24.29 70.69 -7.56
CA ALA A 173 -24.93 71.18 -8.78
C ALA A 173 -26.10 72.14 -8.49
N ILE A 174 -26.91 71.85 -7.46
CA ILE A 174 -27.99 72.74 -7.03
C ILE A 174 -27.41 74.07 -6.53
N SER A 175 -26.44 74.02 -5.61
CA SER A 175 -25.78 75.23 -5.07
C SER A 175 -25.12 76.07 -6.18
N THR A 176 -24.47 75.42 -7.16
CA THR A 176 -23.88 76.09 -8.31
C THR A 176 -24.94 76.75 -9.19
N ASN A 177 -26.06 76.06 -9.45
CA ASN A 177 -27.17 76.64 -10.22
C ASN A 177 -27.79 77.85 -9.49
N GLU A 178 -28.03 77.75 -8.19
CA GLU A 178 -28.55 78.85 -7.37
C GLU A 178 -27.60 80.05 -7.41
N HIS A 179 -26.29 79.82 -7.24
CA HIS A 179 -25.28 80.87 -7.38
C HIS A 179 -25.31 81.52 -8.76
N ASN A 180 -25.34 80.71 -9.83
CA ASN A 180 -25.39 81.22 -11.21
C ASN A 180 -26.66 82.04 -11.49
N LEU A 181 -27.81 81.64 -10.93
CA LEU A 181 -29.05 82.40 -11.02
C LEU A 181 -28.91 83.77 -10.35
N VAL A 182 -28.39 83.81 -9.12
CA VAL A 182 -28.13 85.08 -8.40
C VAL A 182 -27.18 85.97 -9.19
N LYS A 183 -26.05 85.44 -9.68
CA LYS A 183 -25.09 86.20 -10.51
C LYS A 183 -25.72 86.74 -11.79
N THR A 184 -26.62 85.99 -12.41
CA THR A 184 -27.31 86.41 -13.64
C THR A 184 -28.27 87.56 -13.35
N GLU A 185 -29.03 87.50 -12.25
CA GLU A 185 -29.91 88.60 -11.84
C GLU A 185 -29.11 89.85 -11.42
N GLU A 186 -28.02 89.68 -10.65
CA GLU A 186 -27.09 90.78 -10.34
C GLU A 186 -26.55 91.46 -11.61
N ASP A 187 -26.14 90.67 -12.60
CA ASP A 187 -25.63 91.17 -13.88
C ASP A 187 -26.71 91.88 -14.70
N LYS A 188 -27.96 91.38 -14.70
CA LYS A 188 -29.10 92.07 -15.32
C LYS A 188 -29.36 93.41 -14.66
N HIS A 189 -29.39 93.46 -13.33
CA HIS A 189 -29.55 94.69 -12.56
C HIS A 189 -28.42 95.69 -12.85
N ARG A 190 -27.16 95.21 -12.88
CA ARG A 190 -26.00 96.04 -13.23
C ARG A 190 -26.13 96.63 -14.63
N ARG A 191 -26.48 95.83 -15.65
CA ARG A 191 -26.69 96.29 -17.03
C ARG A 191 -27.85 97.29 -17.15
N ALA A 192 -28.93 97.09 -16.40
CA ALA A 192 -30.06 98.03 -16.38
C ALA A 192 -29.67 99.39 -15.79
N LEU A 193 -28.89 99.40 -14.69
CA LEU A 193 -28.31 100.62 -14.12
C LEU A 193 -27.35 101.30 -15.10
N GLU A 194 -26.42 100.56 -15.69
CA GLU A 194 -25.49 101.07 -16.72
C GLU A 194 -26.24 101.67 -17.92
N SER A 195 -27.34 101.03 -18.35
CA SER A 195 -28.19 101.52 -19.45
C SER A 195 -28.92 102.80 -19.08
N ALA A 196 -29.50 102.86 -17.87
CA ALA A 196 -30.18 104.07 -17.36
C ALA A 196 -29.19 105.23 -17.10
N GLU A 197 -27.96 104.93 -16.67
CA GLU A 197 -26.88 105.91 -16.55
C GLU A 197 -26.41 106.41 -17.92
N ALA A 198 -26.28 105.51 -18.91
CA ALA A 198 -25.95 105.88 -20.28
C ALA A 198 -27.05 106.74 -20.93
N GLU A 199 -28.34 106.42 -20.71
CA GLU A 199 -29.47 107.25 -21.14
C GLU A 199 -29.47 108.61 -20.45
N ASN A 200 -29.24 108.67 -19.13
CA ASN A 200 -29.09 109.94 -18.41
C ASN A 200 -27.89 110.76 -18.91
N GLN A 201 -26.75 110.13 -19.21
CA GLN A 201 -25.60 110.80 -19.80
C GLN A 201 -25.90 111.29 -21.21
N LEU A 202 -26.58 110.50 -22.04
CA LEU A 202 -26.99 110.90 -23.38
C LEU A 202 -28.00 112.07 -23.33
N GLN A 203 -28.92 112.07 -22.37
CA GLN A 203 -29.87 113.15 -22.16
C GLN A 203 -29.23 114.42 -21.58
N ARG A 204 -28.21 114.28 -20.70
CA ARG A 204 -27.36 115.39 -20.27
C ARG A 204 -26.52 115.94 -21.42
N GLN A 205 -25.95 115.08 -22.27
CA GLN A 205 -25.26 115.51 -23.48
C GLN A 205 -26.24 116.24 -24.40
N CYS A 206 -27.41 115.69 -24.71
CA CYS A 206 -28.44 116.31 -25.55
C CYS A 206 -28.99 117.63 -24.98
N ALA A 207 -29.07 117.78 -23.66
CA ALA A 207 -29.40 119.05 -23.00
C ALA A 207 -28.27 120.09 -23.09
N THR A 208 -27.00 119.64 -23.15
CA THR A 208 -25.83 120.51 -23.32
C THR A 208 -25.57 120.84 -24.80
N THR A 209 -26.09 120.05 -25.75
CA THR A 209 -26.04 120.30 -27.20
C THR A 209 -27.28 121.02 -27.74
N SER A 210 -27.88 121.93 -26.97
CA SER A 210 -28.91 122.85 -27.48
C SER A 210 -28.33 124.09 -28.19
N VAL A 211 -27.02 124.15 -28.39
CA VAL A 211 -26.38 125.18 -29.23
C VAL A 211 -25.33 124.55 -30.15
N GLY A 212 -25.70 124.38 -31.42
CA GLY A 212 -24.76 124.56 -32.52
C GLY A 212 -24.50 123.39 -33.47
N VAL A 213 -24.81 123.69 -34.74
CA VAL A 213 -24.11 123.30 -35.99
C VAL A 213 -24.69 122.10 -36.77
N PRO A 214 -25.47 122.38 -37.84
CA PRO A 214 -25.83 121.42 -38.88
C PRO A 214 -24.61 121.03 -39.73
N GLY A 215 -24.39 119.74 -39.86
CA GLY A 215 -23.48 119.18 -40.87
C GLY A 215 -22.42 118.31 -40.25
N LEU A 216 -22.76 117.04 -40.03
CA LEU A 216 -21.88 115.86 -40.15
C LEU A 216 -22.76 114.63 -39.95
N TRP A 217 -23.36 114.16 -41.04
CA TRP A 217 -23.98 112.85 -41.08
C TRP A 217 -22.89 111.77 -40.98
N PRO A 218 -23.07 110.68 -40.21
CA PRO A 218 -22.21 109.51 -40.28
C PRO A 218 -22.21 108.96 -41.70
N SER A 219 -21.01 108.83 -42.28
CA SER A 219 -20.76 108.31 -43.62
C SER A 219 -21.55 107.04 -43.93
N THR A 220 -22.38 107.11 -44.97
CA THR A 220 -23.09 105.98 -45.57
C THR A 220 -22.16 105.17 -46.49
N ASP A 221 -21.00 104.74 -46.00
CA ASP A 221 -20.13 103.81 -46.75
C ASP A 221 -20.72 102.40 -46.72
N LYS A 222 -21.75 102.19 -47.54
CA LYS A 222 -22.23 100.85 -47.90
C LYS A 222 -21.25 100.28 -48.91
N ARG A 223 -20.17 99.66 -48.43
CA ARG A 223 -19.45 98.67 -49.23
C ARG A 223 -20.46 97.63 -49.75
N PRO A 224 -20.41 97.23 -51.03
CA PRO A 224 -21.29 96.19 -51.53
C PRO A 224 -21.11 94.92 -50.67
N PRO A 225 -22.19 94.23 -50.29
CA PRO A 225 -22.10 93.00 -49.51
C PRO A 225 -21.19 92.00 -50.21
N PRO A 226 -20.32 91.27 -49.48
CA PRO A 226 -19.49 90.24 -50.07
C PRO A 226 -20.36 89.20 -50.79
N GLU A 227 -19.80 88.62 -51.84
CA GLU A 227 -20.38 87.59 -52.71
C GLU A 227 -21.38 86.67 -52.00
N SER A 228 -22.51 86.35 -52.64
CA SER A 228 -23.62 85.60 -52.04
C SER A 228 -23.13 84.45 -51.15
N ARG A 229 -23.73 84.28 -49.97
CA ARG A 229 -23.34 83.26 -48.96
C ARG A 229 -23.14 81.85 -49.54
N GLN A 230 -23.79 81.56 -50.67
CA GLN A 230 -23.63 80.34 -51.46
C GLN A 230 -22.25 80.23 -52.12
N LYS A 231 -21.70 81.31 -52.70
CA LYS A 231 -20.33 81.34 -53.25
C LYS A 231 -19.28 81.12 -52.17
N ILE A 232 -19.48 81.69 -50.98
CA ILE A 232 -18.58 81.48 -49.82
C ILE A 232 -18.59 80.01 -49.38
N MET A 233 -19.77 79.38 -49.30
CA MET A 233 -19.87 77.95 -48.99
C MET A 233 -19.24 77.07 -50.08
N GLN A 234 -19.41 77.41 -51.36
CA GLN A 234 -18.79 76.67 -52.46
C GLN A 234 -17.26 76.78 -52.41
N PHE A 235 -16.72 77.96 -52.11
CA PHE A 235 -15.29 78.18 -51.95
C PHE A 235 -14.72 77.38 -50.76
N GLN A 236 -15.41 77.37 -49.62
CA GLN A 236 -15.00 76.57 -48.46
C GLN A 236 -15.08 75.05 -48.74
N LYS A 237 -16.07 74.60 -49.50
CA LYS A 237 -16.21 73.20 -49.92
C LYS A 237 -15.05 72.79 -50.83
N TYR A 238 -14.70 73.63 -51.80
CA TYR A 238 -13.54 73.43 -52.68
C TYR A 238 -12.21 73.35 -51.89
N GLN A 239 -12.02 74.22 -50.89
CA GLN A 239 -10.86 74.18 -49.97
C GLN A 239 -10.78 72.88 -49.15
N MET A 240 -11.93 72.30 -48.78
CA MET A 240 -11.97 71.00 -48.10
C MET A 240 -11.68 69.83 -49.05
N GLU A 241 -12.10 69.90 -50.31
CA GLU A 241 -11.78 68.90 -51.33
C GLU A 241 -10.28 68.91 -51.67
N GLU A 242 -9.68 70.07 -51.90
CA GLU A 242 -8.23 70.22 -52.13
C GLU A 242 -7.41 69.65 -50.94
N ARG A 243 -7.82 69.95 -49.71
CA ARG A 243 -7.18 69.42 -48.50
C ARG A 243 -7.29 67.89 -48.33
N LYS A 244 -8.28 67.25 -48.95
CA LYS A 244 -8.43 65.78 -48.95
C LYS A 244 -7.54 65.10 -50.00
N VAL A 245 -7.23 65.78 -51.10
CA VAL A 245 -6.42 65.22 -52.21
C VAL A 245 -4.91 65.30 -51.95
N THR A 246 -4.45 66.17 -51.04
CA THR A 246 -3.07 66.15 -50.55
C THR A 246 -2.96 65.39 -49.21
N PRO A 247 -2.66 64.07 -49.20
CA PRO A 247 -2.33 63.40 -47.96
C PRO A 247 -1.02 64.00 -47.42
N LYS A 248 -1.10 64.64 -46.25
CA LYS A 248 0.07 65.06 -45.48
C LYS A 248 0.95 63.83 -45.24
N SER A 249 2.10 63.77 -45.89
CA SER A 249 3.12 62.71 -45.79
C SER A 249 3.80 62.59 -44.40
N CYS A 250 3.16 63.08 -43.34
CA CYS A 250 3.78 63.19 -42.03
C CYS A 250 3.44 62.03 -41.07
N CYS A 251 2.48 61.16 -41.41
CA CYS A 251 2.03 60.09 -40.50
C CYS A 251 2.83 58.78 -40.58
N LEU A 252 3.66 58.55 -41.60
CA LEU A 252 4.44 57.30 -41.72
C LEU A 252 5.67 57.23 -40.80
N ARG A 253 6.15 58.37 -40.28
CA ARG A 253 7.26 58.40 -39.30
C ARG A 253 6.82 58.18 -37.85
N ALA A 254 5.55 58.40 -37.53
CA ALA A 254 5.03 58.17 -36.17
C ALA A 254 4.75 56.68 -35.89
N PHE A 255 4.32 55.93 -36.92
CA PHE A 255 3.99 54.51 -36.75
C PHE A 255 5.24 53.63 -36.64
N THR A 256 6.33 53.98 -37.30
CA THR A 256 7.60 53.24 -37.21
C THR A 256 8.29 53.40 -35.86
N MET A 257 8.15 54.55 -35.20
CA MET A 257 8.67 54.74 -33.83
C MET A 257 7.86 54.00 -32.76
N ALA A 258 6.54 53.88 -32.93
CA ALA A 258 5.68 53.17 -31.97
C ALA A 258 5.92 51.64 -31.98
N VAL A 259 6.21 51.05 -33.15
CA VAL A 259 6.54 49.62 -33.26
C VAL A 259 7.94 49.34 -32.70
N HIS A 260 8.89 50.25 -32.88
CA HIS A 260 10.24 50.11 -32.33
C HIS A 260 10.27 50.23 -30.79
N TRP A 261 9.40 51.05 -30.19
CA TRP A 261 9.31 51.16 -28.72
C TRP A 261 8.69 49.90 -28.07
N ASN A 262 7.69 49.28 -28.71
CA ASN A 262 7.08 48.04 -28.22
C ASN A 262 7.98 46.80 -28.36
N LEU A 263 8.89 46.77 -29.33
CA LEU A 263 9.87 45.68 -29.45
C LEU A 263 10.96 45.75 -28.35
N ILE A 264 11.33 46.96 -27.94
CA ILE A 264 12.35 47.19 -26.89
C ILE A 264 11.78 46.84 -25.50
N THR A 265 10.53 47.20 -25.20
CA THR A 265 9.90 46.90 -23.90
C THR A 265 9.62 45.41 -23.68
N HIS A 266 9.28 44.66 -24.74
CA HIS A 266 9.10 43.21 -24.64
C HIS A 266 10.41 42.43 -24.44
N HIS A 267 11.52 42.90 -25.03
CA HIS A 267 12.84 42.27 -24.82
C HIS A 267 13.39 42.50 -23.40
N THR A 268 13.10 43.65 -22.77
CA THR A 268 13.50 43.90 -21.38
C THR A 268 12.70 43.11 -20.35
N CYS A 269 11.40 42.84 -20.60
CA CYS A 269 10.59 42.01 -19.70
C CYS A 269 10.96 40.52 -19.74
N LEU A 270 11.37 39.99 -20.91
CA LEU A 270 11.82 38.60 -21.02
C LEU A 270 13.20 38.38 -20.37
N PHE A 271 14.07 39.40 -20.32
CA PHE A 271 15.36 39.30 -19.64
C PHE A 271 15.23 39.27 -18.11
N TYR A 272 14.24 39.96 -17.53
CA TYR A 272 13.99 39.94 -16.08
C TYR A 272 13.30 38.66 -15.59
N LEU A 273 12.47 38.01 -16.42
CA LEU A 273 11.80 36.75 -16.04
C LEU A 273 12.72 35.52 -16.06
N CYS A 274 13.82 35.54 -16.82
CA CYS A 274 14.82 34.47 -16.80
C CYS A 274 15.82 34.57 -15.63
N PHE A 275 15.97 35.72 -14.98
CA PHE A 275 16.95 35.90 -13.90
C PHE A 275 16.41 35.63 -12.48
N CYS A 276 15.09 35.43 -12.33
CA CYS A 276 14.45 35.12 -11.04
C CYS A 276 14.23 33.62 -10.78
N ARG A 277 14.73 32.72 -11.65
CA ARG A 277 14.71 31.28 -11.40
C ARG A 277 16.09 30.82 -10.95
N GLY A 278 16.42 31.16 -9.70
CA GLY A 278 17.58 30.60 -9.00
C GLY A 278 17.40 29.10 -8.78
N PRO A 279 18.50 28.32 -8.70
CA PRO A 279 18.43 26.88 -8.51
C PRO A 279 18.10 26.59 -7.05
N ASN A 280 16.90 26.06 -6.80
CA ASN A 280 16.55 25.18 -5.69
C ASN A 280 15.20 24.52 -6.02
#